data_AF-A0A5B7ZS08-F1
#
_entry.id   AF-A0A5B7ZS08-F1
#
_cell.length_a   1.000
_cell.length_b   1.000
_cell.length_c   1.000
_cell.angle_alpha   90.00
_cell.angle_beta   90.00
_cell.angle_gamma   90.00
#
_symmetry.space_group_name_H-M   'P 1'
#
loop_
_entity.id
_entity.type
_entity.pdbx_description
1 polymer ?
#
loop_
_entity_poly.entity_id
_entity_poly.type
_entity_poly.pdbx_seq_one_letter_code
_entity_poly.pdbx_strand_id
1 'polypeptide(L)'
;MTPVPAPPSPAAVAAFLRGLDKRARLFAAVQAGDQARGARALAAVARVFAAEAGQWPLAQWPQQYWRLLLATPSLRHAAKTEPNALLPGIARLAPERRAAVLLHLVAGLEDDVAAAALGLSAAAYQDSIRDSLPRNALGQPDVDVWRAWRAAAQRELERVPELPPLVEKAASAPAGTPVQPRTEPGATHGVRWLWLGVGTCVLAFAAAFFIHPAGREAISQWLATIKREPLPPAAAPKARFDAGDLALHPDREQLAAPREAAYADELALLAWLANASDPAAADAVPLPIATAPAQAASIAAADETAALASGARRWNALPPRLRGLRRGHWQAWRALDAGERVQLRGIAQRFGQLPADERQALRTRFDAQGSDARAGWWLGPRLGRDWPRVAALFAFVDEGDRARLLQLLREASPDDIVALERLAQSTAPEDRAALRRELLAQARERRGSWLQARLQR
;
A
#
# COMPACT_ATOMS: atom_id res chain seq x y z
N MET A 1 -12.20 39.40 -2.86
CA MET A 1 -11.05 39.37 -3.80
C MET A 1 -10.09 38.29 -3.31
N THR A 2 -10.16 37.10 -3.86
CA THR A 2 -9.19 36.03 -3.59
C THR A 2 -7.86 36.40 -4.26
N PRO A 3 -6.72 36.33 -3.54
CA PRO A 3 -5.42 36.68 -4.12
C PRO A 3 -5.09 35.71 -5.25
N VAL A 4 -4.76 36.26 -6.42
CA VAL A 4 -4.24 35.49 -7.56
C VAL A 4 -2.91 34.86 -7.10
N PRO A 5 -2.75 33.53 -7.17
CA PRO A 5 -1.50 32.88 -6.79
C PRO A 5 -0.37 33.35 -7.70
N ALA A 6 0.80 33.61 -7.11
CA ALA A 6 2.00 33.97 -7.86
C ALA A 6 2.35 32.87 -8.88
N PRO A 7 2.86 33.23 -10.07
CA PRO A 7 3.25 32.23 -11.06
C PRO A 7 4.29 31.27 -10.46
N PRO A 8 4.19 29.97 -10.76
CA PRO A 8 5.10 28.96 -10.24
C PRO A 8 6.54 29.26 -10.66
N SER A 9 7.47 29.08 -9.73
CA SER A 9 8.88 29.28 -10.03
C SER A 9 9.38 28.24 -11.06
N PRO A 10 10.32 28.62 -11.96
CA PRO A 10 10.95 27.67 -12.89
C PRO A 10 11.54 26.42 -12.20
N ALA A 11 11.95 26.56 -10.94
CA ALA A 11 12.44 25.45 -10.12
C ALA A 11 11.35 24.41 -9.80
N ALA A 12 10.11 24.84 -9.55
CA ALA A 12 8.98 23.95 -9.27
C ALA A 12 8.62 23.11 -10.51
N VAL A 13 8.59 23.74 -11.70
CA VAL A 13 8.37 23.05 -12.98
C VAL A 13 9.47 22.02 -13.24
N ALA A 14 10.73 22.38 -13.03
CA ALA A 14 11.87 21.46 -13.19
C ALA A 14 11.85 20.30 -12.19
N ALA A 15 11.39 20.52 -10.95
CA ALA A 15 11.21 19.46 -9.96
C ALA A 15 10.08 18.50 -10.36
N PHE A 16 8.96 19.04 -10.83
CA PHE A 16 7.82 18.25 -11.32
C PHE A 16 8.21 17.36 -12.51
N LEU A 17 8.84 17.94 -13.54
CA LEU A 17 9.29 17.19 -14.72
C LEU A 17 10.30 16.09 -14.34
N ARG A 18 11.22 16.37 -13.41
CA ARG A 18 12.14 15.34 -12.88
C ARG A 18 11.40 14.19 -12.18
N GLY A 19 10.36 14.47 -11.41
CA GLY A 19 9.54 13.45 -10.73
C GLY A 19 8.73 12.56 -11.68
N LEU A 20 8.50 13.00 -12.91
CA LEU A 20 7.78 12.23 -13.94
C LEU A 20 8.70 11.56 -14.96
N ASP A 21 9.97 11.93 -15.02
CA ASP A 21 10.87 11.64 -16.14
C ASP A 21 10.93 10.14 -16.50
N LYS A 22 11.20 9.28 -15.51
CA LYS A 22 11.28 7.82 -15.72
C LYS A 22 9.99 7.24 -16.29
N ARG A 23 8.84 7.63 -15.73
CA ARG A 23 7.51 7.16 -16.14
C ARG A 23 7.16 7.68 -17.53
N ALA A 24 7.42 8.95 -17.80
CA ALA A 24 7.12 9.57 -19.08
C ALA A 24 7.96 8.97 -20.21
N ARG A 25 9.24 8.64 -19.97
CA ARG A 25 10.12 7.95 -20.93
C ARG A 25 9.62 6.55 -21.29
N LEU A 26 9.35 5.71 -20.29
CA LEU A 26 8.84 4.37 -20.53
C LEU A 26 7.49 4.43 -21.26
N PHE A 27 6.60 5.33 -20.82
CA PHE A 27 5.31 5.57 -21.47
C PHE A 27 5.49 5.94 -22.95
N ALA A 28 6.28 6.97 -23.25
CA ALA A 28 6.43 7.47 -24.61
C ALA A 28 7.13 6.46 -25.52
N ALA A 29 8.11 5.70 -25.01
CA ALA A 29 8.77 4.65 -25.76
C ALA A 29 7.82 3.52 -26.16
N VAL A 30 7.01 3.03 -25.21
CA VAL A 30 6.04 1.95 -25.48
C VAL A 30 4.88 2.45 -26.35
N GLN A 31 4.42 3.68 -26.11
CA GLN A 31 3.30 4.27 -26.86
C GLN A 31 3.68 4.62 -28.30
N ALA A 32 4.90 5.12 -28.54
CA ALA A 32 5.40 5.40 -29.89
C ALA A 32 5.81 4.12 -30.65
N GLY A 33 6.18 3.06 -29.93
CA GLY A 33 6.82 1.86 -30.47
C GLY A 33 8.30 2.04 -30.82
N ASP A 34 8.84 3.25 -30.61
CA ASP A 34 10.21 3.68 -30.98
C ASP A 34 10.72 4.64 -29.90
N GLN A 35 11.85 4.30 -29.27
CA GLN A 35 12.44 5.10 -28.17
C GLN A 35 12.84 6.50 -28.61
N ALA A 36 13.39 6.66 -29.81
CA ALA A 36 13.84 7.96 -30.33
C ALA A 36 12.67 8.87 -30.70
N ARG A 37 11.54 8.30 -31.18
CA ARG A 37 10.29 9.06 -31.35
C ARG A 37 9.69 9.47 -30.02
N GLY A 38 9.66 8.55 -29.04
CA GLY A 38 9.19 8.84 -27.69
C GLY A 38 9.97 9.96 -27.02
N ALA A 39 11.31 9.92 -27.11
CA ALA A 39 12.18 10.97 -26.56
C ALA A 39 11.93 12.35 -27.20
N ARG A 40 11.76 12.41 -28.52
CA ARG A 40 11.44 13.67 -29.23
C ARG A 40 10.08 14.24 -28.81
N ALA A 41 9.07 13.39 -28.65
CA ALA A 41 7.75 13.80 -28.16
C ALA A 41 7.85 14.41 -26.75
N LEU A 42 8.58 13.76 -25.85
CA LEU A 42 8.78 14.24 -24.48
C LEU A 42 9.51 15.59 -24.42
N ALA A 43 10.57 15.77 -25.21
CA ALA A 43 11.29 17.04 -25.26
C ALA A 43 10.43 18.20 -25.81
N ALA A 44 9.49 17.92 -26.71
CA ALA A 44 8.53 18.92 -27.17
C ALA A 44 7.51 19.27 -26.08
N VAL A 45 6.92 18.25 -25.44
CA VAL A 45 5.92 18.42 -24.38
C VAL A 45 6.51 19.12 -23.17
N ALA A 46 7.73 18.78 -22.77
CA ALA A 46 8.41 19.42 -21.64
C ALA A 46 8.60 20.93 -21.85
N ARG A 47 8.91 21.36 -23.08
CA ARG A 47 9.05 22.80 -23.43
C ARG A 47 7.71 23.53 -23.38
N VAL A 48 6.66 22.94 -23.96
CA VAL A 48 5.31 23.52 -23.95
C VAL A 48 4.78 23.59 -22.52
N PHE A 49 4.89 22.50 -21.76
CA PHE A 49 4.48 22.46 -20.37
C PHE A 49 5.24 23.50 -19.53
N ALA A 50 6.56 23.64 -19.72
CA ALA A 50 7.33 24.62 -18.97
C ALA A 50 6.93 26.09 -19.26
N ALA A 51 6.45 26.38 -20.46
CA ALA A 51 5.94 27.70 -20.83
C ALA A 51 4.53 27.97 -20.28
N GLU A 52 3.68 26.95 -20.20
CA GLU A 52 2.26 27.09 -19.86
C GLU A 52 1.90 26.72 -18.42
N ALA A 53 2.78 26.02 -17.67
CA ALA A 53 2.51 25.51 -16.33
C ALA A 53 2.00 26.58 -15.35
N GLY A 54 2.37 27.85 -15.55
CA GLY A 54 1.90 28.96 -14.72
C GLY A 54 0.41 29.29 -14.85
N GLN A 55 -0.28 28.75 -15.84
CA GLN A 55 -1.71 28.94 -16.05
C GLN A 55 -2.57 27.99 -15.19
N TRP A 56 -1.97 26.93 -14.63
CA TRP A 56 -2.69 25.90 -13.88
C TRP A 56 -2.23 25.78 -12.43
N PRO A 57 -3.14 25.53 -11.48
CA PRO A 57 -2.77 25.13 -10.13
C PRO A 57 -1.89 23.88 -10.12
N LEU A 58 -0.95 23.80 -9.17
CA LEU A 58 0.00 22.69 -9.03
C LEU A 58 -0.68 21.31 -9.02
N ALA A 59 -1.86 21.19 -8.40
CA ALA A 59 -2.64 19.95 -8.33
C ALA A 59 -3.11 19.43 -9.71
N GLN A 60 -3.28 20.32 -10.70
CA GLN A 60 -3.74 19.97 -12.04
C GLN A 60 -2.58 19.61 -12.98
N TRP A 61 -1.33 19.85 -12.58
CA TRP A 61 -0.16 19.63 -13.43
C TRP A 61 -0.02 18.21 -13.98
N PRO A 62 -0.22 17.12 -13.20
CA PRO A 62 -0.18 15.76 -13.75
C PRO A 62 -1.16 15.58 -14.90
N GLN A 63 -2.42 15.95 -14.69
CA GLN A 63 -3.47 15.82 -15.70
C GLN A 63 -3.12 16.58 -16.98
N GLN A 64 -2.66 17.83 -16.86
CA GLN A 64 -2.32 18.66 -18.01
C GLN A 64 -1.11 18.12 -18.78
N TYR A 65 -0.09 17.65 -18.06
CA TYR A 65 1.09 17.05 -18.67
C TYR A 65 0.74 15.80 -19.51
N TRP A 66 -0.02 14.87 -18.94
CA TRP A 66 -0.41 13.64 -19.65
C TRP A 66 -1.34 13.91 -20.83
N ARG A 67 -2.24 14.89 -20.70
CA ARG A 67 -3.09 15.36 -21.81
C ARG A 67 -2.25 15.92 -22.97
N LEU A 68 -1.28 16.79 -22.67
CA LEU A 68 -0.35 17.33 -23.69
C LEU A 68 0.48 16.22 -24.34
N LEU A 69 0.96 15.26 -23.55
CA LEU A 69 1.72 14.13 -24.08
C LEU A 69 0.89 13.31 -25.07
N LEU A 70 -0.33 12.91 -24.69
CA LEU A 70 -1.25 12.14 -25.53
C LEU A 70 -1.75 12.91 -26.76
N ALA A 71 -1.78 14.24 -26.68
CA ALA A 71 -2.09 15.10 -27.82
C ALA A 71 -0.96 15.13 -28.88
N THR A 72 0.22 14.57 -28.59
CA THR A 72 1.36 14.57 -29.52
C THR A 72 1.11 13.61 -30.70
N PRO A 73 1.13 14.08 -31.97
CA PRO A 73 0.81 13.25 -33.13
C PRO A 73 1.66 11.99 -33.27
N SER A 74 2.93 12.05 -32.87
CA SER A 74 3.88 10.92 -32.91
C SER A 74 3.57 9.81 -31.91
N LEU A 75 2.71 10.06 -30.91
CA LEU A 75 2.24 9.06 -29.95
C LEU A 75 0.86 8.50 -30.31
N ARG A 76 0.10 9.18 -31.17
CA ARG A 76 -1.18 8.69 -31.71
C ARG A 76 -0.98 7.69 -32.84
N HIS A 77 0.01 7.92 -33.70
CA HIS A 77 0.33 7.03 -34.83
C HIS A 77 1.50 6.13 -34.45
N ALA A 78 1.18 4.90 -34.06
CA ALA A 78 2.20 3.92 -33.69
C ALA A 78 3.09 3.56 -34.89
N ALA A 79 4.40 3.57 -34.69
CA ALA A 79 5.31 2.88 -35.60
C ALA A 79 5.05 1.36 -35.53
N LYS A 80 5.46 0.61 -36.57
CA LYS A 80 5.49 -0.85 -36.49
C LYS A 80 6.34 -1.25 -35.28
N THR A 81 5.79 -2.08 -34.39
CA THR A 81 6.44 -2.47 -33.14
C THR A 81 7.79 -3.12 -33.42
N GLU A 82 8.86 -2.57 -32.84
CA GLU A 82 10.21 -3.14 -32.93
C GLU A 82 10.26 -4.57 -32.36
N PRO A 83 11.12 -5.46 -32.89
CA PRO A 83 11.25 -6.84 -32.38
C PRO A 83 11.60 -6.92 -30.88
N ASN A 84 12.30 -5.90 -30.36
CA ASN A 84 12.70 -5.77 -28.96
C ASN A 84 11.88 -4.69 -28.21
N ALA A 85 10.59 -4.56 -28.51
CA ALA A 85 9.74 -3.57 -27.86
C ALA A 85 9.65 -3.79 -26.34
N LEU A 86 9.77 -2.69 -25.59
CA LEU A 86 9.49 -2.65 -24.16
C LEU A 86 8.02 -3.03 -23.91
N LEU A 87 7.78 -3.85 -22.87
CA LEU A 87 6.44 -4.33 -22.50
C LEU A 87 5.68 -4.95 -23.69
N PRO A 88 6.18 -6.05 -24.29
CA PRO A 88 5.68 -6.58 -25.56
C PRO A 88 4.20 -6.98 -25.53
N GLY A 89 3.67 -7.40 -24.38
CA GLY A 89 2.24 -7.70 -24.20
C GLY A 89 1.34 -6.47 -24.34
N ILE A 90 1.79 -5.32 -23.84
CA ILE A 90 1.07 -4.04 -23.90
C ILE A 90 1.32 -3.35 -25.24
N ALA A 91 2.54 -3.44 -25.79
CA ALA A 91 2.93 -2.79 -27.03
C ALA A 91 2.13 -3.25 -28.26
N ARG A 92 1.59 -4.48 -28.23
CA ARG A 92 0.75 -5.07 -29.29
C ARG A 92 -0.69 -4.56 -29.31
N LEU A 93 -1.14 -3.90 -28.25
CA LEU A 93 -2.49 -3.31 -28.21
C LEU A 93 -2.62 -2.16 -29.22
N ALA A 94 -3.85 -1.93 -29.66
CA ALA A 94 -4.19 -0.73 -30.43
C ALA A 94 -3.75 0.54 -29.68
N PRO A 95 -3.32 1.61 -30.36
CA PRO A 95 -2.71 2.79 -29.72
C PRO A 95 -3.54 3.41 -28.60
N GLU A 96 -4.87 3.40 -28.74
CA GLU A 96 -5.82 3.98 -27.79
C GLU A 96 -5.92 3.12 -26.52
N ARG A 97 -6.06 1.80 -26.69
CA ARG A 97 -6.08 0.82 -25.59
C ARG A 97 -4.75 0.77 -24.86
N ARG A 98 -3.66 0.84 -25.62
CA ARG A 98 -2.30 0.91 -25.09
C ARG A 98 -2.11 2.13 -24.22
N ALA A 99 -2.55 3.31 -24.67
CA ALA A 99 -2.48 4.54 -23.89
C ALA A 99 -3.23 4.40 -22.56
N ALA A 100 -4.44 3.85 -22.57
CA ALA A 100 -5.21 3.63 -21.34
C ALA A 100 -4.46 2.75 -20.33
N VAL A 101 -3.96 1.60 -20.78
CA VAL A 101 -3.21 0.65 -19.94
C VAL A 101 -1.91 1.27 -19.41
N LEU A 102 -1.19 2.03 -20.23
CA LEU A 102 0.04 2.70 -19.82
C LEU A 102 -0.21 3.82 -18.81
N LEU A 103 -1.32 4.57 -18.89
CA LEU A 103 -1.68 5.55 -17.87
C LEU A 103 -1.89 4.89 -16.50
N HIS A 104 -2.53 3.72 -16.49
CA HIS A 104 -2.77 2.99 -15.25
C HIS A 104 -1.49 2.36 -14.69
N LEU A 105 -0.74 1.62 -15.52
CA LEU A 105 0.38 0.78 -15.06
C LEU A 105 1.73 1.51 -14.99
N VAL A 106 1.98 2.49 -15.88
CA VAL A 106 3.27 3.18 -15.99
C VAL A 106 3.19 4.58 -15.40
N ALA A 107 2.18 5.36 -15.76
CA ALA A 107 2.01 6.69 -15.18
C ALA A 107 1.58 6.61 -13.71
N GLY A 108 0.81 5.58 -13.34
CA GLY A 108 0.32 5.37 -11.97
C GLY A 108 -0.64 6.48 -11.55
N LEU A 109 -1.49 6.90 -12.47
CA LEU A 109 -2.54 7.89 -12.22
C LEU A 109 -3.78 7.20 -11.65
N GLU A 110 -4.50 7.91 -10.79
CA GLU A 110 -5.86 7.55 -10.40
C GLU A 110 -6.79 7.55 -11.63
N ASP A 111 -7.84 6.72 -11.59
CA ASP A 111 -8.72 6.47 -12.73
C ASP A 111 -9.40 7.74 -13.25
N ASP A 112 -9.76 8.68 -12.37
CA ASP A 112 -10.39 9.95 -12.72
C ASP A 112 -9.44 10.88 -13.49
N VAL A 113 -8.19 10.99 -13.03
CA VAL A 113 -7.14 11.78 -13.67
C VAL A 113 -6.74 11.16 -15.01
N ALA A 114 -6.62 9.83 -15.07
CA ALA A 114 -6.30 9.10 -16.30
C ALA A 114 -7.42 9.21 -17.33
N ALA A 115 -8.68 9.05 -16.92
CA ALA A 115 -9.86 9.23 -17.77
C ALA A 115 -9.90 10.65 -18.34
N ALA A 116 -9.69 11.66 -17.49
CA ALA A 116 -9.68 13.06 -17.92
C ALA A 116 -8.53 13.38 -18.91
N ALA A 117 -7.38 12.71 -18.79
CA ALA A 117 -6.28 12.88 -19.75
C ALA A 117 -6.60 12.31 -21.14
N LEU A 118 -7.44 11.28 -21.22
CA LEU A 118 -7.94 10.69 -22.48
C LEU A 118 -9.23 11.34 -23.00
N GLY A 119 -9.87 12.22 -22.21
CA GLY A 119 -11.18 12.77 -22.54
C GLY A 119 -12.33 11.76 -22.41
N LEU A 120 -12.18 10.77 -21.52
CA LEU A 120 -13.17 9.74 -21.23
C LEU A 120 -13.86 9.97 -19.88
N SER A 121 -15.00 9.30 -19.65
CA SER A 121 -15.55 9.15 -18.30
C SER A 121 -14.79 8.06 -17.53
N ALA A 122 -14.83 8.10 -16.19
CA ALA A 122 -14.18 7.08 -15.35
C ALA A 122 -14.68 5.66 -15.67
N ALA A 123 -15.99 5.49 -15.90
CA ALA A 123 -16.57 4.20 -16.28
C ALA A 123 -16.05 3.72 -17.65
N ALA A 124 -16.04 4.61 -18.66
CA ALA A 124 -15.52 4.27 -19.99
C ALA A 124 -14.02 3.94 -19.97
N TYR A 125 -13.26 4.58 -19.08
CA TYR A 125 -11.86 4.27 -18.85
C TYR A 125 -11.67 2.87 -18.26
N GLN A 126 -12.43 2.51 -17.22
CA GLN A 126 -12.38 1.18 -16.60
C GLN A 126 -12.77 0.07 -17.58
N ASP A 127 -13.79 0.31 -18.41
CA ASP A 127 -14.19 -0.63 -19.46
C ASP A 127 -13.09 -0.77 -20.52
N SER A 128 -12.43 0.33 -20.91
CA SER A 128 -11.29 0.30 -21.83
C SER A 128 -10.13 -0.55 -21.31
N ILE A 129 -9.80 -0.44 -20.01
CA ILE A 129 -8.78 -1.30 -19.37
C ILE A 129 -9.21 -2.76 -19.38
N ARG A 130 -10.46 -3.04 -19.03
CA ARG A 130 -11.03 -4.40 -19.00
C ARG A 130 -11.00 -5.05 -20.37
N ASP A 131 -11.39 -4.32 -21.41
CA ASP A 131 -11.42 -4.78 -22.80
C ASP A 131 -10.02 -4.91 -23.43
N SER A 132 -9.00 -4.34 -22.79
CA SER A 132 -7.61 -4.49 -23.20
C SER A 132 -6.98 -5.80 -22.73
N LEU A 133 -7.60 -6.49 -21.76
CA LEU A 133 -7.11 -7.75 -21.23
C LEU A 133 -7.52 -8.94 -22.12
N PRO A 134 -6.60 -9.89 -22.39
CA PRO A 134 -6.97 -11.19 -22.95
C PRO A 134 -8.03 -11.88 -22.09
N ARG A 135 -8.90 -12.67 -22.72
CA ARG A 135 -9.89 -13.47 -22.00
C ARG A 135 -9.32 -14.85 -21.67
N ASN A 136 -9.60 -15.33 -20.46
CA ASN A 136 -9.26 -16.68 -20.03
C ASN A 136 -10.20 -17.72 -20.67
N ALA A 137 -10.00 -19.00 -20.36
CA ALA A 137 -10.83 -20.10 -20.86
C ALA A 137 -12.33 -19.99 -20.50
N LEU A 138 -12.67 -19.19 -19.48
CA LEU A 138 -14.04 -18.92 -19.04
C LEU A 138 -14.63 -17.64 -19.70
N GLY A 139 -13.92 -17.02 -20.64
CA GLY A 139 -14.35 -15.78 -21.31
C GLY A 139 -14.23 -14.51 -20.46
N GLN A 140 -13.66 -14.61 -19.25
CA GLN A 140 -13.45 -13.48 -18.33
C GLN A 140 -12.08 -12.82 -18.57
N PRO A 141 -11.90 -11.53 -18.27
CA PRO A 141 -10.58 -10.89 -18.32
C PRO A 141 -9.53 -11.66 -17.49
N ASP A 142 -8.39 -11.97 -18.10
CA ASP A 142 -7.33 -12.74 -17.47
C ASP A 142 -6.53 -11.87 -16.48
N VAL A 143 -6.79 -12.10 -15.19
CA VAL A 143 -6.15 -11.38 -14.08
C VAL A 143 -4.67 -11.73 -13.95
N ASP A 144 -4.24 -12.91 -14.36
CA ASP A 144 -2.83 -13.30 -14.26
C ASP A 144 -2.00 -12.60 -15.34
N VAL A 145 -2.57 -12.38 -16.53
CA VAL A 145 -1.96 -11.51 -17.56
C VAL A 145 -1.83 -10.09 -17.04
N TRP A 146 -2.87 -9.53 -16.40
CA TRP A 146 -2.81 -8.19 -15.80
C TRP A 146 -1.67 -8.08 -14.76
N ARG A 147 -1.56 -9.08 -13.87
CA ARG A 147 -0.48 -9.13 -12.88
C ARG A 147 0.90 -9.22 -13.53
N ALA A 148 1.04 -10.02 -14.58
CA ALA A 148 2.29 -10.13 -15.32
C ALA A 148 2.69 -8.81 -16.00
N TRP A 149 1.72 -8.09 -16.59
CA TRP A 149 1.93 -6.77 -17.19
C TRP A 149 2.34 -5.73 -16.14
N ARG A 150 1.68 -5.69 -14.99
CA ARG A 150 2.03 -4.79 -13.88
C ARG A 150 3.46 -5.06 -13.38
N ALA A 151 3.81 -6.33 -13.16
CA ALA A 151 5.15 -6.70 -12.72
C ALA A 151 6.22 -6.39 -13.77
N ALA A 152 5.92 -6.53 -15.06
CA ALA A 152 6.82 -6.14 -16.15
C ALA A 152 7.03 -4.62 -16.20
N ALA A 153 5.97 -3.83 -16.08
CA ALA A 153 6.05 -2.36 -16.04
C ALA A 153 6.92 -1.88 -14.87
N GLN A 154 6.74 -2.47 -13.68
CA GLN A 154 7.56 -2.15 -12.51
C GLN A 154 9.04 -2.47 -12.72
N ARG A 155 9.37 -3.66 -13.24
CA ARG A 155 10.75 -4.04 -13.55
C ARG A 155 11.41 -3.10 -14.55
N GLU A 156 10.69 -2.68 -15.59
CA GLU A 156 11.24 -1.76 -16.57
C GLU A 156 11.45 -0.36 -15.98
N LEU A 157 10.54 0.14 -15.13
CA LEU A 157 10.73 1.41 -14.41
C LEU A 157 11.95 1.40 -13.48
N GLU A 158 12.22 0.28 -12.82
CA GLU A 158 13.40 0.08 -11.97
C GLU A 158 14.69 0.02 -12.78
N ARG A 159 14.64 -0.52 -14.00
CA ARG A 159 15.80 -0.64 -14.91
C ARG A 159 16.20 0.66 -15.60
N VAL A 160 15.30 1.65 -15.72
CA VAL A 160 15.64 2.92 -16.39
C VAL A 160 16.75 3.64 -15.62
N PRO A 161 17.97 3.77 -16.19
CA PRO A 161 19.06 4.51 -15.56
C PRO A 161 18.69 5.99 -15.43
N GLU A 162 19.31 6.69 -14.49
CA GLU A 162 19.12 8.13 -14.31
C GLU A 162 19.72 8.87 -15.51
N LEU A 163 18.85 9.21 -16.48
CA LEU A 163 19.22 9.88 -17.72
C LEU A 163 19.21 11.41 -17.52
N PRO A 164 19.95 12.19 -18.33
CA PRO A 164 19.99 13.65 -18.23
C PRO A 164 18.58 14.24 -18.36
N PRO A 165 18.26 15.33 -17.65
CA PRO A 165 16.90 15.88 -17.55
C PRO A 165 16.32 16.23 -18.93
N LEU A 166 15.01 16.01 -19.11
CA LEU A 166 14.27 16.27 -20.36
C LEU A 166 14.37 17.72 -20.86
N VAL A 167 14.68 18.64 -19.95
CA VAL A 167 15.04 20.02 -20.27
C VAL A 167 16.50 20.18 -19.92
N GLU A 168 17.36 20.03 -20.93
CA GLU A 168 18.71 20.53 -20.85
C GLU A 168 18.61 22.03 -20.60
N LYS A 169 19.36 22.53 -19.61
CA LYS A 169 19.51 23.96 -19.35
C LYS A 169 19.80 24.59 -20.71
N ALA A 170 18.89 25.42 -21.23
CA ALA A 170 19.11 26.11 -22.49
C ALA A 170 20.50 26.75 -22.39
N ALA A 171 21.47 26.18 -23.11
CA ALA A 171 22.75 26.81 -23.30
C ALA A 171 22.41 28.20 -23.82
N SER A 172 22.93 29.20 -23.12
CA SER A 172 22.75 30.60 -23.41
C SER A 172 23.10 30.85 -24.88
N ALA A 173 22.10 30.80 -25.76
CA ALA A 173 22.21 31.39 -27.09
C ALA A 173 22.06 32.90 -26.91
N PRO A 174 22.90 33.71 -27.57
CA PRO A 174 23.08 35.11 -27.24
C PRO A 174 21.77 35.85 -27.51
N ALA A 175 21.17 36.38 -26.44
CA ALA A 175 20.05 37.28 -26.57
C ALA A 175 20.53 38.49 -27.39
N GLY A 176 19.85 38.69 -28.52
CA GLY A 176 19.97 39.90 -29.31
C GLY A 176 19.80 41.13 -28.43
N THR A 177 20.58 42.13 -28.77
CA THR A 177 20.68 43.47 -28.19
C THR A 177 19.30 44.03 -27.80
N PRO A 178 19.05 44.34 -26.51
CA PRO A 178 17.88 45.10 -26.13
C PRO A 178 18.07 46.55 -26.58
N VAL A 179 17.12 47.04 -27.37
CA VAL A 179 16.94 48.45 -27.71
C VAL A 179 16.73 49.25 -26.43
N GLN A 180 17.55 50.29 -26.23
CA GLN A 180 17.45 51.21 -25.11
C GLN A 180 16.23 52.13 -25.26
N PRO A 181 15.43 52.35 -24.20
CA PRO A 181 14.53 53.50 -24.14
C PRO A 181 15.33 54.79 -23.91
N ARG A 182 15.02 55.80 -24.72
CA ARG A 182 15.53 57.17 -24.68
C ARG A 182 15.25 57.79 -23.30
N THR A 183 16.28 58.29 -22.64
CA THR A 183 16.18 59.05 -21.40
C THR A 183 16.38 60.53 -21.70
N GLU A 184 15.41 61.38 -21.35
CA GLU A 184 15.63 62.82 -21.16
C GLU A 184 15.87 63.11 -19.66
N PRO A 185 16.62 64.17 -19.31
CA PRO A 185 17.12 64.37 -17.96
C PRO A 185 16.27 65.35 -17.13
N GLY A 186 16.24 65.17 -15.81
CA GLY A 186 15.90 66.26 -14.90
C GLY A 186 15.68 65.88 -13.43
N ALA A 187 16.34 66.63 -12.54
CA ALA A 187 16.10 66.78 -11.09
C ALA A 187 16.97 65.94 -10.13
N THR A 188 18.23 66.32 -10.03
CA THR A 188 19.23 65.85 -9.06
C THR A 188 19.22 66.68 -7.77
N HIS A 189 18.25 66.50 -6.86
CA HIS A 189 18.44 66.97 -5.47
C HIS A 189 17.80 66.12 -4.35
N GLY A 190 16.93 65.13 -4.66
CA GLY A 190 16.38 64.20 -3.66
C GLY A 190 17.15 62.89 -3.43
N VAL A 191 18.03 62.53 -4.37
CA VAL A 191 18.67 61.20 -4.41
C VAL A 191 19.82 61.05 -3.40
N ARG A 192 20.53 62.14 -3.08
CA ARG A 192 21.68 62.11 -2.15
C ARG A 192 21.28 61.77 -0.70
N TRP A 193 20.09 62.20 -0.26
CA TRP A 193 19.58 61.87 1.07
C TRP A 193 19.05 60.44 1.16
N LEU A 194 18.50 59.92 0.06
CA LEU A 194 18.04 58.54 -0.04
C LEU A 194 19.23 57.56 0.01
N TRP A 195 20.36 57.91 -0.63
CA TRP A 195 21.61 57.14 -0.51
C TRP A 195 22.26 57.22 0.88
N LEU A 196 22.09 58.32 1.61
CA LEU A 196 22.49 58.40 3.02
C LEU A 196 21.62 57.49 3.91
N GLY A 197 20.30 57.46 3.67
CA GLY A 197 19.40 56.53 4.33
C GLY A 197 19.74 55.06 4.04
N VAL A 198 19.99 54.72 2.77
CA VAL A 198 20.44 53.38 2.36
C VAL A 198 21.79 53.05 2.98
N GLY A 199 22.74 53.98 2.99
CA GLY A 199 24.04 53.81 3.65
C GLY A 199 23.89 53.52 5.13
N THR A 200 22.98 54.21 5.81
CA THR A 200 22.70 54.02 7.24
C THR A 200 22.03 52.67 7.51
N CYS A 201 21.08 52.26 6.67
CA CYS A 201 20.46 50.93 6.74
C CYS A 201 21.46 49.79 6.49
N VAL A 202 22.38 49.95 5.53
CA VAL A 202 23.45 48.96 5.27
C VAL A 202 24.41 48.88 6.46
N LEU A 203 24.74 50.01 7.08
CA LEU A 203 25.63 50.06 8.24
C LEU A 203 24.96 49.48 9.50
N ALA A 204 23.67 49.74 9.69
CA ALA A 204 22.87 49.12 10.76
C ALA A 204 22.70 47.60 10.55
N PHE A 205 22.49 47.17 9.30
CA PHE A 205 22.43 45.75 8.94
C PHE A 205 23.77 45.04 9.17
N ALA A 206 24.89 45.65 8.78
CA ALA A 206 26.22 45.14 9.08
C ALA A 206 26.49 45.09 10.60
N ALA A 207 26.11 46.13 11.35
CA ALA A 207 26.25 46.16 12.80
C ALA A 207 25.44 45.06 13.50
N ALA A 208 24.22 44.76 13.01
CA ALA A 208 23.39 43.69 13.55
C ALA A 208 24.03 42.29 13.43
N PHE A 209 24.82 42.06 12.38
CA PHE A 209 25.52 40.78 12.18
C PHE A 209 26.88 40.71 12.88
N PHE A 210 27.61 41.82 13.01
CA PHE A 210 28.96 41.85 13.59
C PHE A 210 29.02 42.19 15.08
N ILE A 211 27.99 42.82 15.66
CA ILE A 211 28.01 43.28 17.07
C ILE A 211 27.02 42.49 17.94
N HIS A 212 25.89 42.03 17.38
CA HIS A 212 24.87 41.30 18.13
C HIS A 212 25.25 39.81 18.30
N PRO A 213 25.14 39.21 19.51
CA PRO A 213 25.54 37.82 19.77
C PRO A 213 24.85 36.80 18.86
N ALA A 214 23.54 36.95 18.61
CA ALA A 214 22.78 36.07 17.72
C ALA A 214 23.23 36.13 16.24
N GLY A 215 23.68 37.29 15.76
CA GLY A 215 24.21 37.46 14.40
C GLY A 215 25.58 36.80 14.22
N ARG A 216 26.44 36.90 15.23
CA ARG A 216 27.74 36.19 15.28
C ARG A 216 27.55 34.69 15.32
N GLU A 217 26.55 34.21 16.05
CA GLU A 217 26.22 32.78 16.15
C GLU A 217 25.73 32.24 14.80
N ALA A 218 24.88 32.97 14.08
CA ALA A 218 24.45 32.62 12.73
C ALA A 218 25.60 32.59 11.70
N ILE A 219 26.52 33.56 11.75
CA ILE A 219 27.72 33.56 10.89
C ILE A 219 28.66 32.41 11.26
N SER A 220 28.81 32.11 12.56
CA SER A 220 29.64 30.99 13.01
C SER A 220 29.08 29.64 12.58
N GLN A 221 27.75 29.46 12.58
CA GLN A 221 27.08 28.26 12.06
C GLN A 221 27.15 28.17 10.54
N TRP A 222 27.08 29.30 9.83
CA TRP A 222 27.18 29.35 8.37
C TRP A 222 28.62 29.12 7.87
N LEU A 223 29.62 29.62 8.61
CA LEU A 223 31.05 29.41 8.35
C LEU A 223 31.62 28.16 9.03
N ALA A 224 30.82 27.44 9.83
CA ALA A 224 31.19 26.16 10.40
C ALA A 224 31.35 25.14 9.26
N THR A 225 32.56 25.12 8.73
CA THR A 225 33.03 24.09 7.81
C THR A 225 32.84 22.77 8.53
N ILE A 226 32.06 21.86 7.92
CA ILE A 226 31.79 20.52 8.45
C ILE A 226 33.14 19.91 8.84
N LYS A 227 33.41 19.84 10.15
CA LYS A 227 34.63 19.24 10.69
C LYS A 227 34.54 17.75 10.38
N ARG A 228 35.15 17.34 9.27
CA ARG A 228 35.28 15.92 8.90
C ARG A 228 36.43 15.36 9.71
N GLU A 229 36.12 14.94 10.92
CA GLU A 229 37.02 14.16 11.75
C GLU A 229 36.87 12.69 11.33
N PRO A 230 37.96 12.01 10.92
CA PRO A 230 37.89 10.59 10.61
C PRO A 230 37.47 9.87 11.89
N LEU A 231 36.38 9.11 11.81
CA LEU A 231 35.97 8.25 12.91
C LEU A 231 37.14 7.35 13.29
N PRO A 232 37.44 7.18 14.59
CA PRO A 232 38.39 6.16 15.02
C PRO A 232 37.99 4.82 14.40
N PRO A 233 38.96 3.95 14.05
CA PRO A 233 38.68 2.68 13.39
C PRO A 233 37.59 1.95 14.18
N ALA A 234 36.47 1.66 13.51
CA ALA A 234 35.31 1.07 14.15
C ALA A 234 35.75 -0.16 14.93
N ALA A 235 35.52 -0.14 16.25
CA ALA A 235 35.75 -1.30 17.08
C ALA A 235 35.00 -2.49 16.46
N ALA A 236 35.63 -3.68 16.46
CA ALA A 236 34.99 -4.86 15.93
C ALA A 236 33.59 -5.02 16.55
N PRO A 237 32.54 -5.25 15.74
CA PRO A 237 31.18 -5.30 16.23
C PRO A 237 31.08 -6.37 17.31
N LYS A 238 30.50 -6.01 18.46
CA LYS A 238 30.37 -6.86 19.66
C LYS A 238 29.63 -8.18 19.37
N ALA A 239 28.78 -8.18 18.34
CA ALA A 239 28.17 -9.36 17.75
C ALA A 239 27.89 -9.11 16.26
N ARG A 240 27.87 -10.17 15.46
CA ARG A 240 27.43 -10.13 14.07
C ARG A 240 26.07 -10.82 13.98
N PHE A 241 25.12 -10.19 13.31
CA PHE A 241 23.85 -10.85 12.97
C PHE A 241 24.17 -11.96 11.97
N ASP A 242 23.95 -13.21 12.37
CA ASP A 242 23.98 -14.34 11.46
C ASP A 242 22.54 -14.64 11.01
N ALA A 243 22.25 -14.39 9.74
CA ALA A 243 20.96 -14.70 9.15
C ALA A 243 20.65 -16.22 9.13
N GLY A 244 21.67 -17.06 9.30
CA GLY A 244 21.56 -18.51 9.45
C GLY A 244 21.27 -18.97 10.88
N ASP A 245 21.34 -18.08 11.88
CA ASP A 245 21.07 -18.43 13.26
C ASP A 245 19.57 -18.67 13.49
N LEU A 246 19.23 -19.93 13.74
CA LEU A 246 17.85 -20.36 14.04
C LEU A 246 17.34 -19.82 15.37
N ALA A 247 18.20 -19.35 16.27
CA ALA A 247 17.78 -18.66 17.49
C ALA A 247 17.15 -17.29 17.16
N LEU A 248 17.63 -16.63 16.11
CA LEU A 248 17.18 -15.30 15.68
C LEU A 248 16.12 -15.35 14.58
N HIS A 249 15.66 -16.55 14.19
CA HIS A 249 14.68 -16.68 13.12
C HIS A 249 13.33 -16.05 13.53
N PRO A 250 12.74 -15.14 12.72
CA PRO A 250 11.53 -14.38 13.09
C PRO A 250 10.30 -15.28 13.33
N ASP A 251 10.24 -16.43 12.64
CA ASP A 251 9.15 -17.40 12.77
C ASP A 251 9.52 -18.60 13.64
N ARG A 252 10.55 -18.50 14.49
CA ARG A 252 11.09 -19.63 15.30
C ARG A 252 10.01 -20.36 16.10
N GLU A 253 9.12 -19.63 16.77
CA GLU A 253 8.06 -20.25 17.58
C GLU A 253 7.13 -21.13 16.74
N GLN A 254 6.72 -20.66 15.56
CA GLN A 254 5.87 -21.42 14.64
C GLN A 254 6.61 -22.68 14.14
N LEU A 255 7.90 -22.55 13.85
CA LEU A 255 8.72 -23.67 13.37
C LEU A 255 9.04 -24.69 14.45
N ALA A 256 9.17 -24.25 15.71
CA ALA A 256 9.41 -25.11 16.87
C ALA A 256 8.16 -25.91 17.28
N ALA A 257 6.96 -25.44 16.90
CA ALA A 257 5.69 -26.10 17.19
C ALA A 257 4.96 -26.54 15.91
N PRO A 258 5.51 -27.48 15.12
CA PRO A 258 4.97 -27.83 13.79
C PRO A 258 3.55 -28.42 13.84
N ARG A 259 3.18 -29.12 14.93
CA ARG A 259 1.81 -29.62 15.12
C ARG A 259 0.81 -28.48 15.37
N GLU A 260 1.18 -27.52 16.21
CA GLU A 260 0.35 -26.34 16.48
C GLU A 260 0.21 -25.49 15.21
N ALA A 261 1.27 -25.38 14.41
CA ALA A 261 1.23 -24.69 13.12
C ALA A 261 0.28 -25.39 12.12
N ALA A 262 0.18 -26.72 12.15
CA ALA A 262 -0.78 -27.46 11.34
C ALA A 262 -2.24 -27.19 11.78
N TYR A 263 -2.51 -27.16 13.09
CA TYR A 263 -3.83 -26.75 13.60
C TYR A 263 -4.17 -25.31 13.22
N ALA A 264 -3.18 -24.42 13.24
CA ALA A 264 -3.36 -23.05 12.79
C ALA A 264 -3.78 -22.98 11.31
N ASP A 265 -3.16 -23.76 10.42
CA ASP A 265 -3.51 -23.80 9.00
C ASP A 265 -4.94 -24.29 8.72
N GLU A 266 -5.49 -25.12 9.61
CA GLU A 266 -6.86 -25.65 9.50
C GLU A 266 -7.86 -24.99 10.46
N LEU A 267 -7.46 -23.93 11.16
CA LEU A 267 -8.22 -23.32 12.25
C LEU A 267 -9.68 -23.06 11.89
N ALA A 268 -9.95 -22.40 10.76
CA ALA A 268 -11.31 -22.06 10.36
C ALA A 268 -12.21 -23.31 10.18
N LEU A 269 -11.67 -24.39 9.61
CA LEU A 269 -12.39 -25.65 9.46
C LEU A 269 -12.65 -26.30 10.83
N LEU A 270 -11.63 -26.36 11.68
CA LEU A 270 -11.72 -26.96 13.02
C LEU A 270 -12.71 -26.19 13.91
N ALA A 271 -12.72 -24.86 13.82
CA ALA A 271 -13.64 -24.00 14.55
C ALA A 271 -15.09 -24.20 14.10
N TRP A 272 -15.33 -24.32 12.79
CA TRP A 272 -16.65 -24.67 12.27
C TRP A 272 -17.09 -26.07 12.74
N LEU A 273 -16.22 -27.08 12.64
CA LEU A 273 -16.51 -28.44 13.09
C LEU A 273 -16.82 -28.51 14.59
N ALA A 274 -16.12 -27.73 15.41
CA ALA A 274 -16.41 -27.64 16.84
C ALA A 274 -17.86 -27.23 17.15
N ASN A 275 -18.46 -26.40 16.28
CA ASN A 275 -19.86 -25.98 16.39
C ASN A 275 -20.81 -26.93 15.63
N ALA A 276 -20.40 -27.42 14.45
CA ALA A 276 -21.20 -28.33 13.65
C ALA A 276 -21.37 -29.69 14.33
N SER A 277 -20.47 -30.10 15.21
CA SER A 277 -20.54 -31.36 15.95
C SER A 277 -21.20 -31.24 17.33
N ASP A 278 -21.79 -30.09 17.65
CA ASP A 278 -22.62 -29.94 18.85
C ASP A 278 -23.89 -30.80 18.71
N PRO A 279 -24.14 -31.78 19.61
CA PRO A 279 -25.31 -32.64 19.53
C PRO A 279 -26.63 -31.87 19.66
N ALA A 280 -26.62 -30.63 20.17
CA ALA A 280 -27.80 -29.77 20.22
C ALA A 280 -28.14 -29.13 18.86
N ALA A 281 -27.25 -29.20 17.86
CA ALA A 281 -27.48 -28.64 16.54
C ALA A 281 -28.36 -29.57 15.68
N ALA A 282 -29.32 -29.02 14.95
CA ALA A 282 -30.22 -29.79 14.09
C ALA A 282 -29.49 -30.56 12.97
N ASP A 283 -28.39 -29.98 12.45
CA ASP A 283 -27.55 -30.57 11.40
C ASP A 283 -26.22 -31.10 11.95
N ALA A 284 -26.25 -31.69 13.15
CA ALA A 284 -25.06 -32.15 13.85
C ALA A 284 -24.20 -33.10 12.98
N VAL A 285 -22.91 -32.80 12.87
CA VAL A 285 -21.91 -33.64 12.22
C VAL A 285 -21.40 -34.66 13.24
N PRO A 286 -21.72 -35.95 13.09
CA PRO A 286 -21.20 -36.96 13.97
C PRO A 286 -19.69 -37.08 13.76
N LEU A 287 -18.94 -36.88 14.85
CA LEU A 287 -17.51 -37.17 14.89
C LEU A 287 -17.28 -38.40 15.77
N PRO A 288 -16.32 -39.27 15.43
CA PRO A 288 -16.01 -40.44 16.24
C PRO A 288 -15.55 -40.02 17.63
N ILE A 289 -15.73 -40.89 18.61
CA ILE A 289 -15.19 -40.67 19.96
C ILE A 289 -13.67 -40.67 19.85
N ALA A 290 -13.02 -39.65 20.42
CA ALA A 290 -11.58 -39.55 20.41
C ALA A 290 -10.98 -40.77 21.13
N THR A 291 -10.26 -41.62 20.39
CA THR A 291 -9.36 -42.61 21.00
C THR A 291 -8.19 -41.89 21.68
N ALA A 292 -7.58 -42.48 22.71
CA ALA A 292 -6.44 -41.84 23.37
C ALA A 292 -5.34 -41.54 22.34
N PRO A 293 -4.77 -40.33 22.33
CA PRO A 293 -3.67 -40.03 21.42
C PRO A 293 -2.51 -40.97 21.71
N ALA A 294 -1.93 -41.57 20.67
CA ALA A 294 -0.67 -42.27 20.82
C ALA A 294 0.35 -41.29 21.43
N GLN A 295 0.90 -41.62 22.60
CA GLN A 295 1.91 -40.78 23.25
C GLN A 295 3.02 -40.53 22.24
N ALA A 296 3.27 -39.26 21.95
CA ALA A 296 4.34 -38.88 21.07
C ALA A 296 5.66 -39.28 21.74
N ALA A 297 6.41 -40.17 21.09
CA ALA A 297 7.74 -40.53 21.54
C ALA A 297 8.58 -39.26 21.72
N SER A 298 9.28 -39.14 22.85
CA SER A 298 10.21 -38.05 23.08
C SER A 298 11.34 -38.14 22.06
N ILE A 299 11.52 -37.09 21.27
CA ILE A 299 12.60 -36.99 20.28
C ILE A 299 13.86 -36.48 21.01
N ALA A 300 15.05 -36.94 20.61
CA ALA A 300 16.29 -36.45 21.19
C ALA A 300 16.55 -34.99 20.79
N ALA A 301 17.17 -34.19 21.66
CA ALA A 301 17.42 -32.76 21.42
C ALA A 301 18.22 -32.46 20.13
N ALA A 302 19.15 -33.36 19.75
CA ALA A 302 19.90 -33.23 18.49
C ALA A 302 18.97 -33.34 17.27
N ASP A 303 18.01 -34.26 17.30
CA ASP A 303 17.04 -34.47 16.24
C ASP A 303 16.04 -33.30 16.17
N GLU A 304 15.69 -32.67 17.30
CA GLU A 304 14.88 -31.46 17.33
C GLU A 304 15.56 -30.29 16.61
N THR A 305 16.87 -30.07 16.84
CA THR A 305 17.60 -29.00 16.15
C THR A 305 17.70 -29.23 14.65
N ALA A 306 17.92 -30.48 14.21
CA ALA A 306 17.95 -30.85 12.80
C ALA A 306 16.56 -30.71 12.14
N ALA A 307 15.50 -31.06 12.85
CA ALA A 307 14.12 -30.89 12.41
C ALA A 307 13.76 -29.40 12.26
N LEU A 308 14.16 -28.55 13.22
CA LEU A 308 13.94 -27.11 13.17
C LEU A 308 14.68 -26.48 11.99
N ALA A 309 15.94 -26.84 11.77
CA ALA A 309 16.74 -26.36 10.63
C ALA A 309 16.11 -26.74 9.28
N SER A 310 15.63 -27.98 9.17
CA SER A 310 14.92 -28.47 7.98
C SER A 310 13.58 -27.76 7.78
N GLY A 311 12.86 -27.48 8.86
CA GLY A 311 11.64 -26.69 8.87
C GLY A 311 11.86 -25.27 8.37
N ALA A 312 12.90 -24.59 8.88
CA ALA A 312 13.27 -23.24 8.46
C ALA A 312 13.62 -23.17 6.98
N ARG A 313 14.37 -24.15 6.44
CA ARG A 313 14.65 -24.22 4.99
C ARG A 313 13.37 -24.36 4.17
N ARG A 314 12.46 -25.27 4.55
CA ARG A 314 11.16 -25.43 3.87
C ARG A 314 10.32 -24.17 3.94
N TRP A 315 10.30 -23.52 5.11
CA TRP A 315 9.58 -22.27 5.32
C TRP A 315 10.12 -21.13 4.44
N ASN A 316 11.44 -20.96 4.40
CA ASN A 316 12.09 -19.92 3.60
C ASN A 316 11.92 -20.15 2.08
N ALA A 317 11.77 -21.41 1.66
CA ALA A 317 11.44 -21.77 0.28
C ALA A 317 10.00 -21.44 -0.14
N LEU A 318 9.06 -21.22 0.81
CA LEU A 318 7.69 -20.86 0.47
C LEU A 318 7.60 -19.46 -0.14
N PRO A 319 6.70 -19.22 -1.11
CA PRO A 319 6.39 -17.89 -1.61
C PRO A 319 6.05 -16.89 -0.48
N PRO A 320 6.47 -15.61 -0.57
CA PRO A 320 6.21 -14.62 0.47
C PRO A 320 4.74 -14.49 0.87
N ARG A 321 3.82 -14.60 -0.11
CA ARG A 321 2.37 -14.59 0.13
C ARG A 321 1.91 -15.73 1.03
N LEU A 322 2.38 -16.96 0.77
CA LEU A 322 2.01 -18.13 1.58
C LEU A 322 2.59 -18.03 2.99
N ARG A 323 3.81 -17.51 3.15
CA ARG A 323 4.37 -17.23 4.48
C ARG A 323 3.52 -16.21 5.24
N GLY A 324 3.11 -15.13 4.57
CA GLY A 324 2.22 -14.12 5.16
C GLY A 324 0.89 -14.73 5.62
N LEU A 325 0.25 -15.56 4.80
CA LEU A 325 -0.99 -16.25 5.16
C LEU A 325 -0.79 -17.17 6.37
N ARG A 326 0.25 -18.02 6.36
CA ARG A 326 0.55 -18.93 7.47
C ARG A 326 0.93 -18.20 8.76
N ARG A 327 1.56 -17.02 8.68
CA ARG A 327 1.78 -16.16 9.85
C ARG A 327 0.46 -15.62 10.41
N GLY A 328 -0.46 -15.22 9.53
CA GLY A 328 -1.81 -14.80 9.93
C GLY A 328 -2.58 -15.93 10.62
N HIS A 329 -2.53 -17.14 10.06
CA HIS A 329 -3.11 -18.34 10.66
C HIS A 329 -2.52 -18.62 12.05
N TRP A 330 -1.19 -18.57 12.17
CA TRP A 330 -0.48 -18.75 13.42
C TRP A 330 -0.86 -17.70 14.46
N GLN A 331 -0.97 -16.43 14.06
CA GLN A 331 -1.40 -15.36 14.94
C GLN A 331 -2.83 -15.58 15.44
N ALA A 332 -3.75 -15.99 14.54
CA ALA A 332 -5.13 -16.30 14.89
C ALA A 332 -5.20 -17.45 15.91
N TRP A 333 -4.44 -18.53 15.69
CA TRP A 333 -4.32 -19.64 16.63
C TRP A 333 -3.80 -19.21 18.00
N ARG A 334 -2.74 -18.39 18.05
CA ARG A 334 -2.19 -17.89 19.32
C ARG A 334 -3.13 -16.94 20.06
N ALA A 335 -4.04 -16.27 19.35
CA ALA A 335 -5.02 -15.37 19.94
C ALA A 335 -6.20 -16.09 20.60
N LEU A 336 -6.35 -17.40 20.38
CA LEU A 336 -7.38 -18.22 21.02
C LEU A 336 -7.06 -18.47 22.49
N ASP A 337 -8.11 -18.64 23.28
CA ASP A 337 -7.93 -19.05 24.67
C ASP A 337 -7.40 -20.49 24.78
N ALA A 338 -6.89 -20.85 25.96
CA ALA A 338 -6.29 -22.17 26.16
C ALA A 338 -7.34 -23.30 26.04
N GLY A 339 -8.58 -23.05 26.46
CA GLY A 339 -9.69 -24.00 26.37
C GLY A 339 -10.12 -24.26 24.93
N GLU A 340 -10.26 -23.19 24.12
CA GLU A 340 -10.51 -23.25 22.69
C GLU A 340 -9.42 -24.06 21.97
N ARG A 341 -8.14 -23.80 22.25
CA ARG A 341 -7.05 -24.58 21.64
C ARG A 341 -7.12 -26.06 22.02
N VAL A 342 -7.43 -26.39 23.28
CA VAL A 342 -7.62 -27.79 23.72
C VAL A 342 -8.81 -28.44 22.99
N GLN A 343 -9.94 -27.74 22.90
CA GLN A 343 -11.12 -28.22 22.18
C GLN A 343 -10.80 -28.50 20.70
N LEU A 344 -10.13 -27.56 20.03
CA LEU A 344 -9.79 -27.68 18.60
C LEU A 344 -8.78 -28.80 18.33
N ARG A 345 -7.82 -29.06 19.23
CA ARG A 345 -6.96 -30.25 19.14
C ARG A 345 -7.77 -31.55 19.20
N GLY A 346 -8.74 -31.62 20.10
CA GLY A 346 -9.65 -32.77 20.21
C GLY A 346 -10.54 -32.94 18.97
N ILE A 347 -11.01 -31.84 18.38
CA ILE A 347 -11.74 -31.86 17.09
C ILE A 347 -10.83 -32.34 15.96
N ALA A 348 -9.62 -31.82 15.85
CA ALA A 348 -8.66 -32.22 14.82
C ALA A 348 -8.31 -33.70 14.91
N GLN A 349 -8.16 -34.23 16.12
CA GLN A 349 -7.93 -35.66 16.32
C GLN A 349 -9.10 -36.51 15.81
N ARG A 350 -10.33 -36.17 16.19
CA ARG A 350 -11.54 -36.90 15.74
C ARG A 350 -11.76 -36.78 14.25
N PHE A 351 -11.54 -35.58 13.69
CA PHE A 351 -11.60 -35.34 12.25
C PHE A 351 -10.56 -36.18 11.49
N GLY A 352 -9.34 -36.31 12.02
CA GLY A 352 -8.28 -37.13 11.43
C GLY A 352 -8.60 -38.64 11.42
N GLN A 353 -9.52 -39.11 12.27
CA GLN A 353 -9.95 -40.52 12.33
C GLN A 353 -11.02 -40.86 11.29
N LEU A 354 -11.66 -39.86 10.70
CA LEU A 354 -12.65 -40.08 9.64
C LEU A 354 -12.00 -40.62 8.36
N PRO A 355 -12.72 -41.44 7.57
CA PRO A 355 -12.33 -41.80 6.21
C PRO A 355 -12.05 -40.57 5.31
N ALA A 356 -11.19 -40.73 4.30
CA ALA A 356 -10.72 -39.61 3.49
C ALA A 356 -11.85 -38.94 2.67
N ASP A 357 -12.81 -39.72 2.22
CA ASP A 357 -14.04 -39.30 1.53
C ASP A 357 -14.95 -38.49 2.45
N GLU A 358 -15.17 -38.95 3.69
CA GLU A 358 -15.95 -38.19 4.69
C GLU A 358 -15.28 -36.86 5.04
N ARG A 359 -13.95 -36.85 5.23
CA ARG A 359 -13.20 -35.61 5.46
C ARG A 359 -13.34 -34.65 4.28
N GLN A 360 -13.27 -35.16 3.05
CA GLN A 360 -13.43 -34.34 1.86
C GLN A 360 -14.85 -33.79 1.74
N ALA A 361 -15.87 -34.58 2.08
CA ALA A 361 -17.26 -34.14 2.10
C ALA A 361 -17.46 -32.99 3.10
N LEU A 362 -16.88 -33.09 4.30
CA LEU A 362 -16.92 -32.01 5.30
C LEU A 362 -16.17 -30.76 4.85
N ARG A 363 -15.02 -30.92 4.17
CA ARG A 363 -14.30 -29.79 3.58
C ARG A 363 -15.13 -29.08 2.52
N THR A 364 -15.77 -29.83 1.63
CA THR A 364 -16.68 -29.28 0.62
C THR A 364 -17.86 -28.56 1.24
N ARG A 365 -18.47 -29.10 2.31
CA ARG A 365 -19.53 -28.42 3.06
C ARG A 365 -19.05 -27.12 3.70
N PHE A 366 -17.84 -27.11 4.25
CA PHE A 366 -17.23 -25.88 4.77
C PHE A 366 -17.00 -24.86 3.65
N ASP A 367 -16.43 -25.29 2.52
CA ASP A 367 -16.11 -24.42 1.38
C ASP A 367 -17.34 -23.87 0.66
N ALA A 368 -18.50 -24.53 0.78
CA ALA A 368 -19.78 -24.06 0.28
C ALA A 368 -20.36 -22.86 1.07
N GLN A 369 -19.82 -22.56 2.26
CA GLN A 369 -20.24 -21.38 3.03
C GLN A 369 -19.78 -20.07 2.37
N GLY A 370 -20.56 -19.00 2.58
CA GLY A 370 -20.21 -17.65 2.13
C GLY A 370 -18.83 -17.21 2.65
N SER A 371 -18.13 -16.33 1.90
CA SER A 371 -16.77 -15.87 2.25
C SER A 371 -16.69 -15.32 3.66
N ASP A 372 -17.70 -14.56 4.08
CA ASP A 372 -17.70 -13.84 5.35
C ASP A 372 -17.93 -14.78 6.53
N ALA A 373 -18.79 -15.79 6.36
CA ALA A 373 -18.97 -16.86 7.32
C ALA A 373 -17.67 -17.67 7.50
N ARG A 374 -17.03 -18.05 6.38
CA ARG A 374 -15.72 -18.72 6.40
C ARG A 374 -14.63 -17.88 7.08
N ALA A 375 -14.62 -16.59 6.82
CA ALA A 375 -13.67 -15.66 7.43
C ALA A 375 -13.88 -15.54 8.95
N GLY A 376 -15.14 -15.55 9.41
CA GLY A 376 -15.48 -15.50 10.84
C GLY A 376 -14.88 -16.63 11.66
N TRP A 377 -14.78 -17.84 11.09
CA TRP A 377 -14.23 -19.00 11.80
C TRP A 377 -12.73 -18.87 12.16
N TRP A 378 -11.98 -17.94 11.54
CA TRP A 378 -10.62 -17.61 11.98
C TRP A 378 -10.57 -16.97 13.36
N LEU A 379 -11.69 -16.46 13.87
CA LEU A 379 -11.77 -15.86 15.20
C LEU A 379 -11.87 -16.91 16.33
N GLY A 380 -12.08 -18.17 15.99
CA GLY A 380 -12.29 -19.27 16.93
C GLY A 380 -13.72 -19.83 16.89
N PRO A 381 -13.99 -20.94 17.60
CA PRO A 381 -15.28 -21.63 17.54
C PRO A 381 -16.43 -20.81 18.15
N ARG A 382 -16.17 -20.06 19.23
CA ARG A 382 -17.19 -19.24 19.91
C ARG A 382 -17.52 -18.00 19.10
N LEU A 383 -16.53 -17.15 18.85
CA LEU A 383 -16.75 -15.89 18.14
C LEU A 383 -17.10 -16.12 16.66
N GLY A 384 -16.58 -17.18 16.03
CA GLY A 384 -16.91 -17.53 14.65
C GLY A 384 -18.39 -17.91 14.45
N ARG A 385 -19.01 -18.59 15.43
CA ARG A 385 -20.44 -18.91 15.42
C ARG A 385 -21.30 -17.65 15.39
N ASP A 386 -20.97 -16.67 16.22
CA ASP A 386 -21.74 -15.44 16.36
C ASP A 386 -21.36 -14.35 15.35
N TRP A 387 -20.21 -14.51 14.67
CA TRP A 387 -19.67 -13.50 13.75
C TRP A 387 -20.67 -13.02 12.69
N PRO A 388 -21.43 -13.89 11.99
CA PRO A 388 -22.38 -13.44 10.97
C PRO A 388 -23.46 -12.48 11.51
N ARG A 389 -23.81 -12.60 12.79
CA ARG A 389 -24.85 -11.79 13.46
C ARG A 389 -24.37 -10.38 13.75
N VAL A 390 -23.06 -10.21 13.98
CA VAL A 390 -22.47 -8.93 14.41
C VAL A 390 -21.54 -8.30 13.36
N ALA A 391 -21.12 -9.05 12.34
CA ALA A 391 -20.11 -8.64 11.36
C ALA A 391 -20.40 -7.28 10.70
N ALA A 392 -21.68 -6.99 10.43
CA ALA A 392 -22.11 -5.73 9.82
C ALA A 392 -21.69 -4.48 10.64
N LEU A 393 -21.66 -4.58 11.98
CA LEU A 393 -21.19 -3.48 12.84
C LEU A 393 -19.68 -3.27 12.76
N PHE A 394 -18.92 -4.29 12.38
CA PHE A 394 -17.45 -4.29 12.42
C PHE A 394 -16.84 -4.26 11.01
N ALA A 395 -17.61 -3.88 10.00
CA ALA A 395 -17.09 -3.56 8.68
C ALA A 395 -16.22 -2.29 8.74
N PHE A 396 -15.09 -2.32 8.02
CA PHE A 396 -14.14 -1.20 7.87
C PHE A 396 -13.65 -0.63 9.22
N VAL A 397 -13.12 -1.49 10.08
CA VAL A 397 -12.48 -1.10 11.34
C VAL A 397 -11.04 -0.67 11.08
N ASP A 398 -10.64 0.46 11.67
CA ASP A 398 -9.26 0.94 11.64
C ASP A 398 -8.31 -0.03 12.38
N GLU A 399 -7.10 -0.21 11.85
CA GLU A 399 -6.12 -1.18 12.39
C GLU A 399 -5.81 -0.93 13.87
N GLY A 400 -5.79 0.33 14.31
CA GLY A 400 -5.54 0.71 15.71
C GLY A 400 -6.62 0.25 16.69
N ASP A 401 -7.87 0.11 16.24
CA ASP A 401 -9.01 -0.27 17.07
C ASP A 401 -9.33 -1.77 17.00
N ARG A 402 -8.88 -2.45 15.94
CA ARG A 402 -9.17 -3.86 15.67
C ARG A 402 -8.89 -4.78 16.85
N ALA A 403 -7.71 -4.66 17.48
CA ALA A 403 -7.33 -5.51 18.61
C ALA A 403 -8.25 -5.32 19.83
N ARG A 404 -8.63 -4.07 20.13
CA ARG A 404 -9.51 -3.74 21.26
C ARG A 404 -10.94 -4.21 21.04
N LEU A 405 -11.45 -4.07 19.83
CA LEU A 405 -12.79 -4.56 19.46
C LEU A 405 -12.87 -6.09 19.49
N LEU A 406 -11.84 -6.78 18.99
CA LEU A 406 -11.78 -8.24 19.08
C LEU A 406 -11.72 -8.73 20.53
N GLN A 407 -10.96 -8.05 21.39
CA GLN A 407 -10.94 -8.35 22.81
C GLN A 407 -12.31 -8.13 23.45
N LEU A 408 -12.99 -7.02 23.12
CA LEU A 408 -14.35 -6.74 23.60
C LEU A 408 -15.32 -7.86 23.19
N LEU A 409 -15.28 -8.28 21.92
CA LEU A 409 -16.14 -9.35 21.42
C LEU A 409 -15.86 -10.71 22.08
N ARG A 410 -14.61 -10.99 22.45
CA ARG A 410 -14.26 -12.21 23.21
C ARG A 410 -14.78 -12.18 24.65
N GLU A 411 -14.86 -10.99 25.24
CA GLU A 411 -15.36 -10.77 26.60
C GLU A 411 -16.89 -10.62 26.67
N ALA A 412 -17.55 -10.47 25.52
CA ALA A 412 -18.99 -10.27 25.43
C ALA A 412 -19.78 -11.48 25.96
N SER A 413 -20.81 -11.21 26.74
CA SER A 413 -21.78 -12.23 27.16
C SER A 413 -22.73 -12.58 26.00
N PRO A 414 -23.46 -13.71 26.07
CA PRO A 414 -24.49 -14.04 25.08
C PRO A 414 -25.54 -12.93 24.90
N ASP A 415 -25.92 -12.26 25.97
CA ASP A 415 -26.87 -11.14 25.94
C ASP A 415 -26.28 -9.91 25.23
N ASP A 416 -24.98 -9.65 25.41
CA ASP A 416 -24.28 -8.59 24.69
C ASP A 416 -24.24 -8.86 23.18
N ILE A 417 -24.03 -10.12 22.77
CA ILE A 417 -24.05 -10.51 21.36
C ILE A 417 -25.44 -10.30 20.75
N VAL A 418 -26.50 -10.68 21.45
CA VAL A 418 -27.89 -10.42 21.02
C VAL A 418 -28.15 -8.92 20.89
N ALA A 419 -27.63 -8.12 21.83
CA ALA A 419 -27.77 -6.67 21.76
C ALA A 419 -27.02 -6.07 20.57
N LEU A 420 -25.78 -6.52 20.33
CA LEU A 420 -24.96 -6.10 19.19
C LEU A 420 -25.60 -6.49 17.86
N GLU A 421 -26.21 -7.67 17.75
CA GLU A 421 -26.94 -8.10 16.55
C GLU A 421 -28.10 -7.14 16.24
N ARG A 422 -28.91 -6.79 17.25
CA ARG A 422 -30.01 -5.82 17.07
C ARG A 422 -29.48 -4.45 16.65
N LEU A 423 -28.40 -3.98 17.28
CA LEU A 423 -27.75 -2.74 16.88
C LEU A 423 -27.18 -2.81 15.45
N ALA A 424 -26.72 -3.97 15.00
CA ALA A 424 -26.24 -4.18 13.63
C ALA A 424 -27.34 -3.95 12.58
N GLN A 425 -28.57 -4.31 12.93
CA GLN A 425 -29.75 -4.16 12.07
C GLN A 425 -30.32 -2.74 12.11
N SER A 426 -30.28 -2.06 13.26
CA SER A 426 -30.85 -0.71 13.41
C SER A 426 -29.89 0.43 13.08
N THR A 427 -28.57 0.22 13.19
CA THR A 427 -27.57 1.27 12.98
C THR A 427 -27.19 1.40 11.50
N ALA A 428 -27.46 2.57 10.91
CA ALA A 428 -27.09 2.91 9.54
C ALA A 428 -25.57 2.81 9.33
N PRO A 429 -25.08 2.41 8.13
CA PRO A 429 -23.65 2.20 7.86
C PRO A 429 -22.72 3.35 8.29
N GLU A 430 -23.14 4.59 8.06
CA GLU A 430 -22.44 5.83 8.40
C GLU A 430 -22.25 6.04 9.90
N ASP A 431 -23.19 5.57 10.73
CA ASP A 431 -23.17 5.74 12.19
C ASP A 431 -22.39 4.64 12.92
N ARG A 432 -22.08 3.54 12.23
CA ARG A 432 -21.39 2.38 12.84
C ARG A 432 -20.02 2.74 13.39
N ALA A 433 -19.29 3.64 12.74
CA ALA A 433 -18.01 4.11 13.23
C ALA A 433 -18.12 4.92 14.53
N ALA A 434 -19.17 5.72 14.68
CA ALA A 434 -19.45 6.44 15.94
C ALA A 434 -19.84 5.45 17.04
N LEU A 435 -20.75 4.50 16.75
CA LEU A 435 -21.16 3.48 17.70
C LEU A 435 -19.97 2.66 18.24
N ARG A 436 -19.05 2.24 17.37
CA ARG A 436 -17.84 1.50 17.78
C ARG A 436 -16.95 2.32 18.70
N ARG A 437 -16.76 3.62 18.43
CA ARG A 437 -15.98 4.52 19.30
C ARG A 437 -16.64 4.71 20.67
N GLU A 438 -17.95 4.90 20.70
CA GLU A 438 -18.70 5.01 21.96
C GLU A 438 -18.62 3.73 22.78
N LEU A 439 -18.72 2.56 22.11
CA LEU A 439 -18.58 1.25 22.73
C LEU A 439 -17.17 1.04 23.32
N LEU A 440 -16.12 1.42 22.59
CA LEU A 440 -14.74 1.36 23.08
C LEU A 440 -14.48 2.30 24.26
N ALA A 441 -15.22 3.41 24.37
CA ALA A 441 -15.12 4.32 25.50
C ALA A 441 -15.74 3.77 26.79
N GLN A 442 -16.56 2.71 26.72
CA GLN A 442 -17.19 2.13 27.90
C GLN A 442 -16.23 1.21 28.66
N ALA A 443 -16.20 1.38 29.99
CA ALA A 443 -15.55 0.46 30.92
C ALA A 443 -16.20 -0.93 30.83
N ARG A 444 -15.39 -1.99 31.01
CA ARG A 444 -15.79 -3.39 30.80
C ARG A 444 -17.08 -3.77 31.54
N GLU A 445 -17.21 -3.30 32.78
CA GLU A 445 -18.31 -3.64 33.69
C GLU A 445 -19.62 -2.95 33.30
N ARG A 446 -19.56 -1.85 32.54
CA ARG A 446 -20.74 -1.05 32.15
C ARG A 446 -21.22 -1.33 30.73
N ARG A 447 -20.44 -2.06 29.92
CA ARG A 447 -20.74 -2.32 28.50
C ARG A 447 -22.12 -2.94 28.30
N GLY A 448 -22.48 -3.97 29.04
CA GLY A 448 -23.79 -4.63 28.90
C GLY A 448 -24.95 -3.68 29.19
N SER A 449 -24.89 -2.94 30.31
CA SER A 449 -25.91 -1.92 30.63
C SER A 449 -26.00 -0.81 29.58
N TRP A 450 -24.86 -0.39 29.01
CA TRP A 450 -24.81 0.62 27.97
C TRP A 450 -25.42 0.13 26.65
N LEU A 451 -25.14 -1.11 26.25
CA LEU A 451 -25.73 -1.74 25.05
C LEU A 451 -27.26 -1.79 25.16
N GLN A 452 -27.78 -2.19 26.32
CA GLN A 452 -29.23 -2.23 26.56
C GLN A 452 -29.86 -0.83 26.52
N ALA A 453 -29.22 0.16 27.17
CA ALA A 453 -29.69 1.54 27.14
C ALA A 453 -29.67 2.13 25.72
N ARG A 454 -28.70 1.73 24.88
CA ARG A 454 -28.62 2.19 23.49
C ARG A 454 -29.72 1.62 22.60
N LEU A 455 -30.16 0.38 22.85
CA LEU A 455 -31.27 -0.24 22.13
C LEU A 455 -32.65 0.36 22.43
N GLN A 456 -32.79 1.05 23.57
CA GLN A 456 -34.04 1.68 23.99
C GLN A 456 -34.21 3.12 23.46
N ARG A 457 -33.17 3.68 22.84
CA ARG A 457 -33.21 4.98 22.16
C ARG A 457 -33.49 4.75 20.68
#